data_AF-A0A812MWZ5-F1
#
_entry.id   AF-A0A812MWZ5-F1
#
_cell.length_a   1.000
_cell.length_b   1.000
_cell.length_c   1.000
_cell.angle_alpha   90.00
_cell.angle_beta   90.00
_cell.angle_gamma   90.00
#
_symmetry.space_group_name_H-M   'P 1'
#
loop_
_entity.id
_entity.type
_entity.pdbx_description
1 polymer ?
#
loop_
_entity_poly.entity_id
_entity_poly.type
_entity_poly.pdbx_seq_one_letter_code
_entity_poly.pdbx_strand_id
1 'polypeptide(L)'
;MLSQGISMDFATGAPGWLVLDTVCSAILLVEVIVKLYVLQPRVYFCGPLGRWNVFDMALSGTAVVETVMSLAAGSGGAQSRLAMMLRGLRIARLARLAKLVRMPLLQELATIVSGFFISLRPLFWVLLTLFMVVYFMAVVLRTTLKGFTAESCPGDPDLSEDLDPEQCPFHLVQGQVYCGDVLGCMFSVFRCILGDCTTKPGQSLVMVFSDGFGLGFDLIYAFGMVVVTFGLFNIITAIFVEATLRGLKASDRQQKFTRDHQSGWMTQQLANFVELATQE
;
A
#
# COMPACT_ATOMS: atom_id res chain seq x y z
N MET A 1 -5.10 -25.41 -5.54
CA MET A 1 -4.38 -24.15 -5.85
C MET A 1 -3.88 -24.12 -7.28
N LEU A 2 -3.17 -25.14 -7.76
CA LEU A 2 -2.86 -25.30 -9.20
C LEU A 2 -4.12 -25.32 -10.07
N SER A 3 -5.20 -25.94 -9.58
CA SER A 3 -6.48 -25.94 -10.28
C SER A 3 -7.17 -24.57 -10.31
N GLN A 4 -6.95 -23.69 -9.32
CA GLN A 4 -7.53 -22.34 -9.33
C GLN A 4 -6.85 -21.44 -10.37
N GLY A 5 -5.53 -21.58 -10.57
CA GLY A 5 -4.82 -20.93 -11.68
C GLY A 5 -5.37 -21.37 -13.03
N ILE A 6 -5.51 -22.69 -13.23
CA ILE A 6 -6.03 -23.26 -14.48
C ILE A 6 -7.50 -22.88 -14.72
N SER A 7 -8.31 -22.70 -13.67
CA SER A 7 -9.71 -22.28 -13.79
C SER A 7 -9.90 -20.83 -14.25
N MET A 8 -8.89 -19.96 -14.10
CA MET A 8 -8.94 -18.58 -14.64
C MET A 8 -8.76 -18.57 -16.16
N ASP A 9 -8.06 -19.58 -16.71
CA ASP A 9 -7.73 -19.65 -18.13
C ASP A 9 -8.65 -20.62 -18.91
N PHE A 10 -9.21 -21.66 -18.27
CA PHE A 10 -10.03 -22.67 -18.93
C PHE A 10 -11.42 -22.84 -18.29
N ALA A 11 -12.44 -22.25 -18.95
CA ALA A 11 -13.87 -22.56 -18.88
C ALA A 11 -14.56 -22.53 -17.49
N THR A 12 -15.21 -21.40 -17.22
CA THR A 12 -15.99 -21.05 -16.02
C THR A 12 -17.31 -21.82 -15.79
N GLY A 13 -17.59 -22.92 -16.51
CA GLY A 13 -18.93 -23.51 -16.58
C GLY A 13 -19.10 -24.96 -16.10
N ALA A 14 -18.03 -25.71 -15.84
CA ALA A 14 -18.17 -27.13 -15.49
C ALA A 14 -18.49 -27.32 -13.98
N PRO A 15 -19.52 -28.14 -13.61
CA PRO A 15 -19.88 -28.40 -12.21
C PRO A 15 -18.74 -29.06 -11.41
N GLY A 16 -17.76 -29.66 -12.09
CA GLY A 16 -16.55 -30.22 -11.46
C GLY A 16 -15.70 -29.19 -10.71
N TRP A 17 -15.69 -27.93 -11.15
CA TRP A 17 -14.92 -26.87 -10.47
C TRP A 17 -15.51 -26.50 -9.11
N LEU A 18 -16.83 -26.49 -8.99
CA LEU A 18 -17.53 -26.23 -7.71
C LEU A 18 -17.26 -27.35 -6.70
N VAL A 19 -17.26 -28.61 -7.15
CA VAL A 19 -16.93 -29.77 -6.30
C VAL A 19 -15.48 -29.69 -5.82
N LEU A 20 -14.57 -29.29 -6.70
CA LEU A 20 -13.17 -29.15 -6.33
C LEU A 20 -12.92 -28.01 -5.33
N ASP A 21 -13.57 -26.86 -5.53
CA ASP A 21 -13.50 -25.73 -4.60
C ASP A 21 -14.12 -26.06 -3.23
N THR A 22 -15.24 -26.81 -3.19
CA THR A 22 -15.86 -27.25 -1.93
C THR A 22 -14.99 -28.25 -1.18
N VAL A 23 -14.41 -29.23 -1.86
CA VAL A 23 -13.47 -30.20 -1.27
C VAL A 23 -12.22 -29.49 -0.75
N CYS A 24 -11.62 -28.59 -1.52
CA CYS A 24 -10.46 -27.80 -1.08
C CYS A 24 -10.80 -26.93 0.14
N SER A 25 -11.97 -26.29 0.16
CA SER A 25 -12.44 -25.50 1.31
C SER A 25 -12.60 -26.37 2.55
N ALA A 26 -13.18 -27.58 2.41
CA ALA A 26 -13.35 -28.52 3.51
C ALA A 26 -12.01 -29.00 4.09
N ILE A 27 -11.02 -29.32 3.25
CA ILE A 27 -9.68 -29.71 3.71
C ILE A 27 -9.03 -28.58 4.52
N LEU A 28 -9.13 -27.33 4.05
CA LEU A 28 -8.59 -26.17 4.77
C LEU A 28 -9.33 -25.88 6.08
N LEU A 29 -10.64 -26.14 6.14
CA LEU A 29 -11.42 -26.05 7.36
C LEU A 29 -10.92 -27.08 8.38
N VAL A 30 -10.76 -28.34 7.95
CA VAL A 30 -10.26 -29.43 8.81
C VAL A 30 -8.87 -29.11 9.32
N GLU A 31 -7.97 -28.59 8.48
CA GLU A 31 -6.63 -28.16 8.89
C GLU A 31 -6.68 -27.12 10.03
N VAL A 32 -7.54 -26.10 9.91
CA VAL A 32 -7.71 -25.06 10.95
C VAL A 32 -8.29 -25.65 12.24
N ILE A 33 -9.27 -26.54 12.13
CA ILE A 33 -9.89 -27.21 13.28
C ILE A 33 -8.86 -28.07 14.02
N VAL A 34 -8.07 -28.87 13.30
CA VAL A 34 -7.00 -29.70 13.88
C VAL A 34 -5.96 -28.83 14.59
N LYS A 35 -5.51 -27.72 13.96
CA LYS A 35 -4.57 -26.80 14.61
C LYS A 35 -5.15 -26.15 15.87
N LEU A 36 -6.44 -25.81 15.88
CA LEU A 36 -7.11 -25.22 17.04
C LEU A 36 -7.18 -26.21 18.21
N TYR A 37 -7.45 -27.50 17.93
CA TYR A 37 -7.47 -28.56 18.94
C TYR A 37 -6.08 -28.90 19.48
N VAL A 38 -5.07 -29.02 18.60
CA VAL A 38 -3.72 -29.44 18.99
C VAL A 38 -2.95 -28.33 19.71
N LEU A 39 -3.04 -27.08 19.24
CA LEU A 39 -2.24 -25.98 19.80
C LEU A 39 -2.88 -25.30 21.02
N GLN A 40 -4.10 -25.65 21.43
CA GLN A 40 -4.93 -24.90 22.38
C GLN A 40 -5.22 -23.45 21.95
N PRO A 41 -6.42 -22.89 22.25
CA PRO A 41 -6.83 -21.56 21.75
C PRO A 41 -5.88 -20.44 22.17
N ARG A 42 -5.37 -20.47 23.41
CA ARG A 42 -4.50 -19.42 23.94
C ARG A 42 -3.16 -19.33 23.20
N VAL A 43 -2.54 -20.46 22.89
CA VAL A 43 -1.27 -20.49 22.14
C VAL A 43 -1.52 -20.34 20.64
N TYR A 44 -2.68 -20.78 20.13
CA TYR A 44 -3.09 -20.56 18.74
C TYR A 44 -3.20 -19.06 18.41
N PHE A 45 -3.81 -18.26 19.30
CA PHE A 45 -3.98 -16.81 19.09
C PHE A 45 -2.79 -15.96 19.55
N CYS A 46 -2.15 -16.30 20.67
CA CYS A 46 -1.08 -15.48 21.27
C CYS A 46 0.34 -16.06 21.11
N GLY A 47 0.50 -17.16 20.37
CA GLY A 47 1.81 -17.73 20.07
C GLY A 47 2.63 -16.90 19.09
N PRO A 48 3.92 -17.22 18.91
CA PRO A 48 4.82 -16.52 17.97
C PRO A 48 4.34 -16.56 16.50
N LEU A 49 3.52 -17.55 16.14
CA LEU A 49 2.86 -17.67 14.82
C LEU A 49 1.37 -17.23 14.85
N GLY A 50 0.90 -16.62 15.94
CA GLY A 50 -0.52 -16.33 16.16
C GLY A 50 -1.14 -15.41 15.12
N ARG A 51 -0.44 -14.34 14.70
CA ARG A 51 -0.91 -13.43 13.63
C ARG A 51 -1.13 -14.15 12.30
N TRP A 52 -0.26 -15.11 12.00
CA TRP A 52 -0.38 -15.95 10.82
C TRP A 52 -1.55 -16.93 10.98
N ASN A 53 -1.71 -17.57 12.12
CA ASN A 53 -2.83 -18.47 12.39
C ASN A 53 -4.20 -17.78 12.32
N VAL A 54 -4.29 -16.53 12.78
CA VAL A 54 -5.49 -15.68 12.63
C VAL A 54 -5.77 -15.36 11.16
N PHE A 55 -4.74 -15.00 10.39
CA PHE A 55 -4.88 -14.78 8.95
C PHE A 55 -5.33 -16.04 8.21
N ASP A 56 -4.79 -17.21 8.59
CA ASP A 56 -5.17 -18.52 8.04
C ASP A 56 -6.64 -18.84 8.33
N MET A 57 -7.09 -18.59 9.56
CA MET A 57 -8.47 -18.77 10.00
C MET A 57 -9.42 -17.84 9.26
N ALA A 58 -9.08 -16.55 9.13
CA ALA A 58 -9.88 -15.58 8.40
C ALA A 58 -10.03 -15.99 6.93
N LEU A 59 -8.94 -16.44 6.31
CA LEU A 59 -8.92 -16.88 4.93
C LEU A 59 -9.74 -18.15 4.71
N SER A 60 -9.60 -19.16 5.57
CA SER A 60 -10.46 -20.36 5.55
C SER A 60 -11.92 -19.99 5.78
N GLY A 61 -12.21 -19.01 6.65
CA GLY A 61 -13.55 -18.47 6.86
C GLY A 61 -14.16 -17.85 5.60
N THR A 62 -13.40 -17.06 4.84
CA THR A 62 -13.89 -16.51 3.55
C THR A 62 -14.22 -17.61 2.54
N ALA A 63 -13.51 -18.74 2.58
CA ALA A 63 -13.80 -19.91 1.73
C ALA A 63 -15.10 -20.60 2.07
N VAL A 64 -15.38 -20.74 3.36
CA VAL A 64 -16.64 -21.32 3.83
C VAL A 64 -17.81 -20.41 3.45
N VAL A 65 -17.70 -19.10 3.73
CA VAL A 65 -18.71 -18.10 3.37
C VAL A 65 -18.98 -18.12 1.87
N GLU A 66 -17.94 -18.27 1.04
CA GLU A 66 -18.09 -18.42 -0.41
C GLU A 66 -18.92 -19.63 -0.81
N THR A 67 -18.55 -20.79 -0.29
CA THR A 67 -19.23 -22.04 -0.62
C THR A 67 -20.70 -22.00 -0.17
N VAL A 68 -20.97 -21.50 1.05
CA VAL A 68 -22.32 -21.35 1.59
C VAL A 68 -23.15 -20.38 0.74
N MET A 69 -22.59 -19.22 0.38
CA MET A 69 -23.26 -18.24 -0.48
C MET A 69 -23.50 -18.79 -1.89
N SER A 70 -22.56 -19.54 -2.45
CA SER A 70 -22.72 -20.16 -3.78
C SER A 70 -23.82 -21.22 -3.82
N LEU A 71 -24.01 -21.95 -2.72
CA LEU A 71 -25.08 -22.94 -2.57
C LEU A 71 -26.44 -22.26 -2.30
N ALA A 72 -26.46 -21.19 -1.50
CA ALA A 72 -27.67 -20.42 -1.20
C ALA A 72 -28.15 -19.56 -2.38
N ALA A 73 -27.26 -19.08 -3.24
CA ALA A 73 -27.62 -18.31 -4.43
C ALA A 73 -28.41 -19.13 -5.47
N GLY A 74 -28.39 -20.47 -5.38
CA GLY A 74 -29.22 -21.35 -6.20
C GLY A 74 -30.71 -21.35 -5.83
N SER A 75 -31.12 -20.74 -4.71
CA SER A 75 -32.50 -20.81 -4.19
C SER A 75 -33.23 -19.46 -4.03
N GLY A 76 -32.73 -18.36 -4.60
CA GLY A 76 -33.56 -17.18 -4.95
C GLY A 76 -33.09 -15.79 -4.47
N GLY A 77 -33.41 -14.78 -5.30
CA GLY A 77 -33.92 -13.46 -4.89
C GLY A 77 -32.97 -12.29 -4.57
N ALA A 78 -31.70 -12.49 -4.18
CA ALA A 78 -30.87 -11.41 -3.63
C ALA A 78 -29.74 -10.90 -4.56
N GLN A 79 -30.03 -10.68 -5.85
CA GLN A 79 -29.03 -10.57 -6.92
C GLN A 79 -28.05 -9.37 -6.82
N SER A 80 -28.45 -8.21 -6.28
CA SER A 80 -27.62 -7.00 -6.30
C SER A 80 -26.59 -6.90 -5.16
N ARG A 81 -26.98 -7.24 -3.92
CA ARG A 81 -26.05 -7.31 -2.77
C ARG A 81 -25.12 -8.51 -2.88
N LEU A 82 -25.64 -9.64 -3.37
CA LEU A 82 -24.83 -10.81 -3.68
C LEU A 82 -23.79 -10.50 -4.76
N ALA A 83 -24.10 -9.72 -5.79
CA ALA A 83 -23.11 -9.37 -6.82
C ALA A 83 -21.91 -8.56 -6.28
N MET A 84 -22.14 -7.60 -5.37
CA MET A 84 -21.03 -6.83 -4.75
C MET A 84 -20.21 -7.69 -3.77
N MET A 85 -20.88 -8.57 -3.01
CA MET A 85 -20.22 -9.54 -2.13
C MET A 85 -19.41 -10.56 -2.94
N LEU A 86 -19.96 -11.08 -4.04
CA LEU A 86 -19.26 -11.98 -4.97
C LEU A 86 -18.04 -11.30 -5.62
N ARG A 87 -18.08 -9.99 -5.89
CA ARG A 87 -16.90 -9.21 -6.34
C ARG A 87 -15.82 -9.15 -5.27
N GLY A 88 -16.17 -8.86 -4.01
CA GLY A 88 -15.22 -8.90 -2.89
C GLY A 88 -14.64 -10.30 -2.66
N LEU A 89 -15.46 -11.34 -2.85
CA LEU A 89 -15.05 -12.73 -2.72
C LEU A 89 -14.05 -13.19 -3.80
N ARG A 90 -14.09 -12.63 -5.01
CA ARG A 90 -13.05 -12.89 -6.04
C ARG A 90 -11.66 -12.48 -5.56
N ILE A 91 -11.54 -11.36 -4.87
CA ILE A 91 -10.27 -10.90 -4.27
C ILE A 91 -9.86 -11.82 -3.11
N ALA A 92 -10.83 -12.29 -2.31
CA ALA A 92 -10.57 -13.25 -1.24
C ALA A 92 -10.07 -14.62 -1.76
N ARG A 93 -10.45 -15.05 -2.97
CA ARG A 93 -9.85 -16.22 -3.64
C ARG A 93 -8.36 -16.00 -3.91
N LEU A 94 -7.99 -14.83 -4.46
CA LEU A 94 -6.59 -14.47 -4.72
C LEU A 94 -5.78 -14.35 -3.43
N ALA A 95 -6.39 -13.87 -2.35
CA ALA A 95 -5.77 -13.83 -1.02
C ALA A 95 -5.39 -15.24 -0.51
N ARG A 96 -5.99 -16.32 -1.04
CA ARG A 96 -5.56 -17.70 -0.69
C ARG A 96 -4.19 -18.05 -1.23
N LEU A 97 -3.75 -17.39 -2.31
CA LEU A 97 -2.38 -17.50 -2.81
C LEU A 97 -1.35 -16.99 -1.79
N ALA A 98 -1.75 -16.11 -0.86
CA ALA A 98 -0.89 -15.70 0.23
C ALA A 98 -0.53 -16.87 1.18
N LYS A 99 -1.25 -18.02 1.15
CA LYS A 99 -0.78 -19.23 1.83
C LYS A 99 0.51 -19.79 1.23
N LEU A 100 0.77 -19.60 -0.08
CA LEU A 100 2.02 -20.06 -0.70
C LEU A 100 3.24 -19.38 -0.09
N VAL A 101 3.09 -18.16 0.43
CA VAL A 101 4.14 -17.42 1.15
C VAL A 101 4.65 -18.22 2.38
N ARG A 102 3.93 -19.23 2.86
CA ARG A 102 4.38 -20.15 3.92
C ARG A 102 5.17 -21.35 3.45
N MET A 103 5.24 -21.63 2.15
CA MET A 103 6.09 -22.70 1.65
C MET A 103 7.54 -22.40 2.05
N PRO A 104 8.34 -23.42 2.39
CA PRO A 104 9.75 -23.22 2.77
C PRO A 104 10.54 -22.45 1.70
N LEU A 105 10.16 -22.59 0.42
CA LEU A 105 10.72 -21.81 -0.69
C LEU A 105 10.36 -20.31 -0.71
N LEU A 106 9.31 -19.88 0.01
CA LEU A 106 8.77 -18.51 0.00
C LEU A 106 8.78 -17.85 1.38
N GLN A 107 9.38 -18.48 2.39
CA GLN A 107 9.56 -17.87 3.72
C GLN A 107 10.40 -16.59 3.66
N GLU A 108 11.35 -16.51 2.72
CA GLU A 108 12.10 -15.28 2.45
C GLU A 108 11.17 -14.16 1.97
N LEU A 109 10.23 -14.45 1.07
CA LEU A 109 9.21 -13.50 0.61
C LEU A 109 8.30 -13.06 1.77
N ALA A 110 7.89 -13.98 2.64
CA ALA A 110 7.10 -13.67 3.83
C ALA A 110 7.81 -12.67 4.75
N THR A 111 9.11 -12.88 4.91
CA THR A 111 9.98 -12.03 5.74
C THR A 111 10.10 -10.65 5.13
N ILE A 112 10.34 -10.54 3.82
CA ILE A 112 10.39 -9.26 3.09
C ILE A 112 9.05 -8.51 3.20
N VAL A 113 7.93 -9.20 2.94
CA VAL A 113 6.57 -8.61 3.01
C VAL A 113 6.26 -8.13 4.44
N SER A 114 6.61 -8.91 5.46
CA SER A 114 6.44 -8.48 6.85
C SER A 114 7.30 -7.26 7.18
N GLY A 115 8.52 -7.17 6.61
CA GLY A 115 9.40 -6.00 6.69
C GLY A 115 8.81 -4.76 6.00
N PHE A 116 8.11 -4.95 4.88
CA PHE A 116 7.39 -3.87 4.20
C PHE A 116 6.31 -3.27 5.09
N PHE A 117 5.47 -4.10 5.73
CA PHE A 117 4.42 -3.62 6.65
C PHE A 117 4.99 -2.89 7.87
N ILE A 118 6.16 -3.30 8.36
CA ILE A 118 6.88 -2.59 9.44
C ILE A 118 7.34 -1.21 8.95
N SER A 119 7.75 -1.10 7.69
CA SER A 119 8.22 0.14 7.05
C SER A 119 7.07 1.10 6.68
N LEU A 120 5.82 0.65 6.68
CA LEU A 120 4.66 1.52 6.43
C LEU A 120 4.46 2.56 7.54
N ARG A 121 4.82 2.25 8.79
CA ARG A 121 4.64 3.17 9.91
C ARG A 121 5.43 4.48 9.73
N PRO A 122 6.75 4.47 9.48
CA PRO A 122 7.47 5.70 9.17
C PRO A 122 7.00 6.34 7.85
N LEU A 123 6.68 5.53 6.83
CA LEU A 123 6.18 6.02 5.55
C LEU A 123 4.88 6.82 5.70
N PHE A 124 3.99 6.41 6.61
CA PHE A 124 2.76 7.16 6.91
C PHE A 124 3.07 8.58 7.42
N TRP A 125 4.04 8.75 8.31
CA TRP A 125 4.43 10.07 8.82
C TRP A 125 5.07 10.94 7.73
N VAL A 126 5.84 10.33 6.84
CA VAL A 126 6.41 11.01 5.67
C VAL A 126 5.31 11.47 4.73
N LEU A 127 4.37 10.58 4.40
CA LEU A 127 3.23 10.91 3.55
C LEU A 127 2.36 12.01 4.16
N LEU A 128 2.16 11.98 5.48
CA LEU A 128 1.45 13.03 6.21
C LEU A 128 2.20 14.37 6.14
N THR A 129 3.53 14.34 6.27
CA THR A 129 4.37 15.55 6.14
C THR A 129 4.30 16.11 4.72
N LEU A 130 4.38 15.25 3.71
CA LEU A 130 4.20 15.62 2.31
C LEU A 130 2.82 16.26 2.09
N PHE A 131 1.77 15.62 2.61
CA PHE A 131 0.40 16.13 2.50
C PHE A 131 0.26 17.53 3.10
N MET A 132 0.87 17.80 4.26
CA MET A 132 0.86 19.13 4.88
C MET A 132 1.59 20.19 4.03
N VAL A 133 2.73 19.85 3.45
CA VAL A 133 3.49 20.78 2.60
C VAL A 133 2.74 21.05 1.29
N VAL A 134 2.17 20.03 0.66
CA VAL A 134 1.31 20.18 -0.53
C VAL A 134 0.09 21.03 -0.22
N TYR A 135 -0.56 20.82 0.93
CA TYR A 135 -1.67 21.64 1.39
C TYR A 135 -1.28 23.10 1.53
N PHE A 136 -0.16 23.40 2.20
CA PHE A 136 0.33 24.77 2.36
C PHE A 136 0.61 25.44 1.00
N MET A 137 1.32 24.76 0.10
CA MET A 137 1.59 25.27 -1.25
C MET A 137 0.32 25.49 -2.07
N ALA A 138 -0.64 24.57 -1.98
CA ALA A 138 -1.93 24.71 -2.65
C ALA A 138 -2.75 25.89 -2.11
N VAL A 139 -2.72 26.13 -0.80
CA VAL A 139 -3.37 27.31 -0.20
C VAL A 139 -2.69 28.59 -0.64
N VAL A 140 -1.36 28.66 -0.59
CA VAL A 140 -0.60 29.84 -1.07
C VAL A 140 -0.91 30.12 -2.53
N LEU A 141 -0.81 29.11 -3.40
CA LEU A 141 -1.15 29.22 -4.82
C LEU A 141 -2.59 29.70 -5.01
N ARG A 142 -3.55 29.13 -4.28
CA ARG A 142 -4.95 29.56 -4.39
C ARG A 142 -5.16 30.99 -3.88
N THR A 143 -4.45 31.43 -2.84
CA THR A 143 -4.52 32.81 -2.36
C THR A 143 -3.90 33.79 -3.34
N THR A 144 -2.80 33.44 -4.01
CA THR A 144 -2.23 34.27 -5.07
C THR A 144 -3.21 34.34 -6.24
N LEU A 145 -3.69 33.20 -6.74
CA LEU A 145 -4.68 33.16 -7.83
C LEU A 145 -5.92 34.01 -7.52
N LYS A 146 -6.49 33.89 -6.31
CA LYS A 146 -7.68 34.66 -5.91
C LYS A 146 -7.43 36.15 -5.71
N GLY A 147 -6.24 36.53 -5.25
CA GLY A 147 -5.87 37.94 -5.07
C GLY A 147 -5.89 38.73 -6.38
N PHE A 148 -5.72 38.07 -7.52
CA PHE A 148 -5.81 38.67 -8.86
C PHE A 148 -7.19 38.52 -9.53
N THR A 149 -8.11 37.71 -8.97
CA THR A 149 -9.42 37.39 -9.58
C THR A 149 -10.60 38.13 -8.94
N ALA A 150 -10.40 39.25 -8.25
CA ALA A 150 -11.47 39.83 -7.45
C ALA A 150 -12.68 40.36 -8.26
N GLU A 151 -12.68 40.37 -9.62
CA GLU A 151 -13.83 40.99 -10.34
C GLU A 151 -14.32 40.45 -11.70
N SER A 152 -13.65 39.56 -12.47
CA SER A 152 -13.97 39.55 -13.94
C SER A 152 -14.32 38.24 -14.67
N CYS A 153 -14.40 37.05 -14.06
CA CYS A 153 -14.77 35.83 -14.80
C CYS A 153 -15.98 35.08 -14.20
N PRO A 154 -17.22 35.45 -14.56
CA PRO A 154 -18.40 34.66 -14.25
C PRO A 154 -18.57 33.58 -15.34
N GLY A 155 -18.23 32.33 -15.05
CA GLY A 155 -18.47 31.23 -15.99
C GLY A 155 -18.15 29.85 -15.42
N ASP A 156 -19.04 28.90 -15.67
CA ASP A 156 -18.77 27.48 -15.42
C ASP A 156 -17.72 26.99 -16.44
N PRO A 157 -16.62 26.34 -16.00
CA PRO A 157 -15.51 25.94 -16.87
C PRO A 157 -15.85 24.86 -17.90
N ASP A 158 -17.01 24.21 -17.78
CA ASP A 158 -17.49 23.17 -18.70
C ASP A 158 -18.34 23.72 -19.86
N LEU A 159 -18.68 25.02 -19.86
CA LEU A 159 -19.50 25.68 -20.89
C LEU A 159 -18.65 26.56 -21.84
N SER A 160 -17.46 26.06 -22.20
CA SER A 160 -16.38 26.85 -22.81
C SER A 160 -16.38 26.85 -24.35
N GLU A 161 -17.52 26.97 -25.01
CA GLU A 161 -17.53 27.11 -26.49
C GLU A 161 -17.48 28.56 -26.97
N ASP A 162 -17.94 29.55 -26.20
CA ASP A 162 -18.02 30.94 -26.67
C ASP A 162 -17.63 31.97 -25.59
N LEU A 163 -16.38 31.97 -25.11
CA LEU A 163 -15.89 33.00 -24.18
C LEU A 163 -14.88 33.92 -24.86
N ASP A 164 -15.23 35.20 -25.02
CA ASP A 164 -14.39 36.23 -25.61
C ASP A 164 -13.05 36.39 -24.83
N PRO A 165 -11.89 36.35 -25.51
CA PRO A 165 -10.57 36.37 -24.86
C PRO A 165 -10.24 37.70 -24.17
N GLU A 166 -11.04 38.75 -24.37
CA GLU A 166 -10.85 40.07 -23.74
C GLU A 166 -11.41 40.12 -22.31
N GLN A 167 -12.36 39.23 -21.96
CA GLN A 167 -13.03 39.24 -20.66
C GLN A 167 -12.33 38.33 -19.62
N CYS A 168 -11.60 37.30 -20.07
CA CYS A 168 -10.93 36.32 -19.21
C CYS A 168 -9.55 35.90 -19.76
N PRO A 169 -8.44 36.36 -19.16
CA PRO A 169 -7.12 35.92 -19.58
C PRO A 169 -6.93 34.42 -19.39
N PHE A 170 -6.27 33.77 -20.35
CA PHE A 170 -6.08 32.31 -20.41
C PHE A 170 -5.52 31.71 -19.11
N HIS A 171 -4.59 32.41 -18.44
CA HIS A 171 -3.98 31.94 -17.19
C HIS A 171 -4.95 31.85 -16.01
N LEU A 172 -5.99 32.68 -15.97
CA LEU A 172 -7.01 32.69 -14.91
C LEU A 172 -8.00 31.53 -15.08
N VAL A 173 -8.42 31.25 -16.32
CA VAL A 173 -9.28 30.11 -16.66
C VAL A 173 -8.58 28.79 -16.29
N GLN A 174 -7.30 28.65 -16.64
CA GLN A 174 -6.51 27.48 -16.24
C GLN A 174 -6.35 27.40 -14.72
N GLY A 175 -6.20 28.55 -14.03
CA GLY A 175 -6.21 28.63 -12.57
C GLY A 175 -7.49 28.07 -11.94
N GLN A 176 -8.66 28.33 -12.53
CA GLN A 176 -9.95 27.81 -12.05
C GLN A 176 -10.10 26.30 -12.32
N VAL A 177 -9.63 25.80 -13.47
CA VAL A 177 -9.70 24.38 -13.82
C VAL A 177 -8.79 23.52 -12.93
N TYR A 178 -7.57 23.97 -12.64
CA TYR A 178 -6.58 23.19 -11.87
C TYR A 178 -6.56 23.53 -10.37
N CYS A 179 -7.03 24.73 -9.98
CA CYS A 179 -7.00 25.25 -8.61
C CYS A 179 -8.33 25.89 -8.17
N GLY A 180 -9.47 25.47 -8.72
CA GLY A 180 -10.80 25.92 -8.28
C GLY A 180 -11.07 25.61 -6.80
N ASP A 181 -10.93 24.33 -6.44
CA ASP A 181 -10.99 23.85 -5.06
C ASP A 181 -9.61 23.53 -4.48
N VAL A 182 -9.50 23.54 -3.15
CA VAL A 182 -8.24 23.23 -2.46
C VAL A 182 -7.75 21.82 -2.82
N LEU A 183 -8.65 20.84 -2.89
CA LEU A 183 -8.29 19.46 -3.23
C LEU A 183 -7.80 19.31 -4.68
N GLY A 184 -8.43 20.02 -5.63
CA GLY A 184 -7.96 20.09 -7.01
C GLY A 184 -6.59 20.75 -7.11
N CYS A 185 -6.39 21.85 -6.39
CA CYS A 185 -5.10 22.56 -6.36
C CYS A 185 -3.99 21.72 -5.72
N MET A 186 -4.30 20.98 -4.65
CA MET A 186 -3.39 20.01 -4.05
C MET A 186 -2.98 18.92 -5.03
N PHE A 187 -3.92 18.39 -5.82
CA PHE A 187 -3.62 17.39 -6.84
C PHE A 187 -2.70 17.95 -7.93
N SER A 188 -2.95 19.18 -8.40
CA SER A 188 -2.11 19.86 -9.39
C SER A 188 -0.69 20.12 -8.87
N VAL A 189 -0.55 20.59 -7.62
CA VAL A 189 0.75 20.78 -6.96
C VAL A 189 1.48 19.45 -6.76
N PHE A 190 0.77 18.39 -6.35
CA PHE A 190 1.33 17.05 -6.21
C PHE A 190 1.86 16.49 -7.54
N ARG A 191 1.10 16.62 -8.64
CA ARG A 191 1.57 16.26 -9.99
C ARG A 191 2.84 17.02 -10.36
N CYS A 192 2.87 18.31 -10.05
CA CYS A 192 4.04 19.14 -10.28
C CYS A 192 5.29 18.69 -9.51
N ILE A 193 5.14 18.30 -8.24
CA ILE A 193 6.23 17.76 -7.42
C ILE A 193 6.78 16.44 -8.01
N LEU A 194 5.90 15.61 -8.58
CA LEU A 194 6.30 14.38 -9.26
C LEU A 194 6.96 14.61 -10.62
N GLY A 195 6.99 15.85 -11.12
CA GLY A 195 7.59 16.23 -12.41
C GLY A 195 6.59 16.38 -13.55
N ASP A 196 5.30 16.18 -13.32
CA ASP A 196 4.24 16.40 -14.31
C ASP A 196 3.49 17.71 -14.00
N CYS A 197 3.92 18.80 -14.64
CA CYS A 197 3.25 20.10 -14.60
C CYS A 197 2.58 20.44 -15.94
N THR A 198 1.87 19.50 -16.57
CA THR A 198 1.25 19.72 -17.89
C THR A 198 -0.27 19.86 -17.81
N THR A 199 -0.82 20.77 -18.61
CA THR A 199 -2.27 20.90 -18.82
C THR A 199 -2.77 19.79 -19.75
N LYS A 200 -4.09 19.55 -19.81
CA LYS A 200 -4.74 18.63 -20.76
C LYS A 200 -4.26 18.81 -22.22
N PRO A 201 -4.10 20.03 -22.75
CA PRO A 201 -3.53 20.24 -24.09
C PRO A 201 -1.99 20.11 -24.18
N GLY A 202 -1.29 19.74 -23.10
CA GLY A 202 0.15 19.49 -23.09
C GLY A 202 1.03 20.71 -22.86
N GLN A 203 0.46 21.87 -22.52
CA GLN A 203 1.23 23.07 -22.18
C GLN A 203 1.75 22.99 -20.75
N SER A 204 2.92 23.57 -20.47
CA SER A 204 3.43 23.65 -19.10
C SER A 204 2.61 24.63 -18.27
N LEU A 205 1.99 24.13 -17.20
CA LEU A 205 1.16 24.91 -16.27
C LEU A 205 1.94 26.06 -15.62
N VAL A 206 3.24 25.86 -15.39
CA VAL A 206 4.13 26.86 -14.79
C VAL A 206 4.33 28.06 -15.71
N MET A 207 4.60 27.84 -17.01
CA MET A 207 4.74 28.96 -17.96
C MET A 207 3.43 29.74 -18.09
N VAL A 208 2.30 29.04 -18.15
CA VAL A 208 0.98 29.68 -18.22
C VAL A 208 0.73 30.60 -17.02
N PHE A 209 1.16 30.19 -15.82
CA PHE A 209 1.05 31.03 -14.62
C PHE A 209 2.14 32.10 -14.53
N SER A 210 3.35 31.83 -15.02
CA SER A 210 4.45 32.82 -15.10
C SER A 210 4.07 34.00 -15.99
N ASP A 211 3.53 33.73 -17.18
CA ASP A 211 3.10 34.77 -18.13
C ASP A 211 1.96 35.64 -17.57
N GLY A 212 1.15 35.11 -16.66
CA GLY A 212 0.02 35.82 -16.05
C GLY A 212 0.36 36.59 -14.78
N PHE A 213 1.00 35.92 -13.81
CA PHE A 213 1.24 36.45 -12.46
C PHE A 213 2.63 37.10 -12.30
N GLY A 214 3.51 36.92 -13.30
CA GLY A 214 4.83 37.53 -13.37
C GLY A 214 5.83 36.99 -12.34
N LEU A 215 6.92 37.75 -12.17
CA LEU A 215 8.12 37.32 -11.43
C LEU A 215 7.87 36.95 -9.95
N GLY A 216 6.86 37.56 -9.31
CA GLY A 216 6.54 37.24 -7.92
C GLY A 216 6.07 35.79 -7.74
N PHE A 217 5.25 35.31 -8.67
CA PHE A 217 4.83 33.91 -8.71
C PHE A 217 6.03 32.99 -8.98
N ASP A 218 6.87 33.35 -9.94
CA ASP A 218 8.04 32.54 -10.32
C ASP A 218 9.00 32.33 -9.15
N LEU A 219 9.29 33.39 -8.37
CA LEU A 219 10.17 33.30 -7.21
C LEU A 219 9.58 32.42 -6.09
N ILE A 220 8.29 32.58 -5.78
CA ILE A 220 7.61 31.79 -4.75
C ILE A 220 7.52 30.32 -5.19
N TYR A 221 7.15 30.08 -6.45
CA TYR A 221 7.07 28.74 -7.02
C TYR A 221 8.44 28.07 -7.05
N ALA A 222 9.49 28.74 -7.55
CA ALA A 222 10.85 28.21 -7.60
C ALA A 222 11.38 27.89 -6.20
N PHE A 223 11.20 28.80 -5.23
CA PHE A 223 11.60 28.55 -3.85
C PHE A 223 10.85 27.36 -3.25
N GLY A 224 9.53 27.31 -3.43
CA GLY A 224 8.70 26.21 -2.95
C GLY A 224 9.10 24.86 -3.55
N MET A 225 9.35 24.82 -4.85
CA MET A 225 9.80 23.61 -5.55
C MET A 225 11.20 23.18 -5.13
N VAL A 226 12.13 24.10 -4.87
CA VAL A 226 13.44 23.77 -4.31
C VAL A 226 13.28 23.14 -2.91
N VAL A 227 12.48 23.75 -2.04
CA VAL A 227 12.23 23.22 -0.69
C VAL A 227 11.60 21.83 -0.74
N VAL A 228 10.62 21.60 -1.62
CA VAL A 228 9.98 20.29 -1.73
C VAL A 228 10.89 19.28 -2.40
N THR A 229 11.45 19.57 -3.57
CA THR A 229 12.26 18.61 -4.31
C THR A 229 13.59 18.29 -3.61
N PHE A 230 14.27 19.27 -3.02
CA PHE A 230 15.47 18.96 -2.24
C PHE A 230 15.13 18.51 -0.81
N GLY A 231 14.19 19.17 -0.14
CA GLY A 231 13.85 18.84 1.25
C GLY A 231 13.14 17.50 1.40
N LEU A 232 12.10 17.22 0.60
CA LEU A 232 11.32 15.99 0.70
C LEU A 232 12.15 14.77 0.32
N PHE A 233 12.84 14.81 -0.82
CA PHE A 233 13.65 13.66 -1.27
C PHE A 233 14.80 13.39 -0.29
N ASN A 234 15.40 14.42 0.32
CA ASN A 234 16.40 14.26 1.37
C ASN A 234 15.80 13.64 2.65
N ILE A 235 14.57 14.02 3.04
CA ILE A 235 13.88 13.40 4.19
C ILE A 235 13.52 11.94 3.89
N ILE A 236 12.98 11.65 2.71
CA ILE A 236 12.64 10.29 2.29
C ILE A 236 13.89 9.41 2.30
N THR A 237 14.97 9.86 1.64
CA THR A 237 16.24 9.11 1.61
C THR A 237 16.81 8.90 3.00
N ALA A 238 16.80 9.92 3.87
CA ALA A 238 17.23 9.77 5.27
C ALA A 238 16.44 8.70 6.02
N ILE A 239 15.11 8.64 5.83
CA ILE A 239 14.24 7.65 6.49
C ILE A 239 14.45 6.25 5.92
N PHE A 240 14.64 6.12 4.61
CA PHE A 240 15.02 4.84 4.01
C PHE A 240 16.36 4.35 4.55
N VAL A 241 17.36 5.23 4.62
CA VAL A 241 18.67 4.92 5.23
C VAL A 241 18.50 4.52 6.69
N GLU A 242 17.68 5.23 7.47
CA GLU A 242 17.43 4.90 8.87
C GLU A 242 16.75 3.53 9.01
N ALA A 243 15.77 3.22 8.16
CA ALA A 243 15.10 1.93 8.13
C ALA A 243 16.10 0.80 7.80
N THR A 244 16.97 1.00 6.81
CA THR A 244 18.04 0.05 6.45
C THR A 244 19.03 -0.12 7.60
N LEU A 245 19.49 0.96 8.23
CA LEU A 245 20.41 0.91 9.37
C LEU A 245 19.79 0.20 10.58
N ARG A 246 18.50 0.42 10.86
CA ARG A 246 17.77 -0.30 11.91
C ARG A 246 17.65 -1.79 11.60
N GLY A 247 17.39 -2.15 10.34
CA GLY A 247 17.40 -3.53 9.88
C GLY A 247 18.76 -4.23 10.05
N LEU A 248 19.84 -3.54 9.66
CA LEU A 248 21.21 -4.04 9.83
C LEU A 248 21.58 -4.22 11.32
N LYS A 249 21.23 -3.26 12.18
CA LYS A 249 21.47 -3.38 13.64
C LYS A 249 20.70 -4.55 14.27
N ALA A 250 19.47 -4.82 13.80
CA ALA A 250 18.70 -5.97 14.26
C ALA A 250 19.38 -7.29 13.86
N SER A 251 19.88 -7.37 12.62
CA SER A 251 20.61 -8.53 12.11
C SER A 251 21.95 -8.76 12.83
N ASP A 252 22.74 -7.70 13.06
CA ASP A 252 24.02 -7.76 13.80
C ASP A 252 23.82 -8.23 15.25
N ARG A 253 22.75 -7.77 15.91
CA ARG A 253 22.40 -8.22 17.25
C ARG A 253 22.05 -9.72 17.26
N GLN A 254 21.30 -10.19 16.26
CA GLN A 254 20.97 -11.61 16.14
C GLN A 254 22.22 -12.46 15.84
N GLN A 255 23.13 -12.00 14.98
CA GLN A 255 24.40 -12.68 14.74
C GLN A 255 25.28 -12.76 16.00
N LYS A 256 25.39 -11.67 16.77
CA LYS A 256 26.14 -11.67 18.05
C LYS A 256 25.58 -12.68 19.04
N PHE A 257 24.26 -12.70 19.25
CA PHE A 257 23.62 -13.71 20.11
C PHE A 257 23.93 -15.13 19.66
N THR A 258 23.91 -15.39 18.35
CA THR A 258 24.21 -16.73 17.81
C THR A 258 25.67 -17.12 18.06
N ARG A 259 26.60 -16.16 17.90
CA ARG A 259 28.03 -16.36 18.11
C ARG A 259 28.37 -16.59 19.58
N ASP A 260 27.79 -15.81 20.48
CA ASP A 260 28.01 -15.94 21.92
C ASP A 260 27.51 -17.30 22.41
N HIS A 261 26.34 -17.73 21.93
CA HIS A 261 25.77 -19.06 22.25
C HIS A 261 26.63 -20.21 21.72
N GLN A 262 27.20 -20.08 20.51
CA GLN A 262 28.14 -21.06 19.96
C GLN A 262 29.45 -21.12 20.76
N SER A 263 29.99 -19.96 21.17
CA SER A 263 31.23 -19.92 21.94
C SER A 263 31.10 -20.62 23.30
N GLY A 264 29.98 -20.38 24.02
CA GLY A 264 29.69 -21.04 25.28
C GLY A 264 29.55 -22.57 25.12
N TRP A 265 28.82 -23.01 24.10
CA TRP A 265 28.65 -24.43 23.80
C TRP A 265 29.98 -25.13 23.47
N MET A 266 30.84 -24.48 22.66
CA MET A 266 32.17 -25.01 22.35
C MET A 266 33.07 -25.11 23.58
N THR A 267 33.07 -24.10 24.46
CA THR A 267 33.86 -24.15 25.70
C THR A 267 33.43 -25.28 26.62
N GLN A 268 32.13 -25.57 26.67
CA GLN A 268 31.56 -26.62 27.52
C GLN A 268 31.88 -28.01 26.97
N GLN A 269 31.84 -28.19 25.65
CA GLN A 269 32.32 -29.40 24.97
C GLN A 269 33.81 -29.65 25.24
N LEU A 270 34.65 -28.62 25.08
CA LEU A 270 36.09 -28.70 25.35
C LEU A 270 36.38 -29.11 26.80
N ALA A 271 35.66 -28.53 27.77
CA ALA A 271 35.80 -28.91 29.18
C ALA A 271 35.46 -30.40 29.41
N ASN A 272 34.35 -30.88 28.85
CA ASN A 272 33.97 -32.30 28.95
C ASN A 272 35.01 -33.23 28.30
N PHE A 273 35.57 -32.87 27.14
CA PHE A 273 36.62 -33.68 26.50
C PHE A 273 37.91 -33.73 27.34
N VAL A 274 38.29 -32.62 27.98
CA VAL A 274 39.45 -32.57 28.87
C VAL A 274 39.23 -33.45 30.10
N GLU A 275 38.05 -33.40 30.74
CA GLU A 275 37.74 -34.27 31.87
C GLU A 275 37.82 -35.76 31.51
N LEU A 276 37.27 -36.14 30.36
CA LEU A 276 37.34 -37.51 29.85
C LEU A 276 38.79 -37.96 29.58
N ALA A 277 39.62 -37.08 29.03
CA ALA A 277 41.02 -37.38 28.77
C ALA A 277 41.88 -37.46 30.05
N THR A 278 41.45 -36.84 31.15
CA THR A 278 42.17 -36.90 32.45
C THR A 278 41.80 -38.10 33.32
N GLN A 279 40.78 -38.89 32.94
CA GLN A 279 40.35 -40.08 33.67
C GLN A 279 40.97 -41.40 33.16
N GLU A 280 41.72 -41.37 32.04
CA GLU A 280 42.59 -42.46 31.58
C GLU A 280 44.02 -42.29 32.10
#